data_AF-A0A2V1BII7-F1
#
_entry.id   AF-A0A2V1BII7-F1
#
_cell.length_a   1.000
_cell.length_b   1.000
_cell.length_c   1.000
_cell.angle_alpha   90.00
_cell.angle_beta   90.00
_cell.angle_gamma   90.00
#
_symmetry.space_group_name_H-M   'P 1'
#
loop_
_entity.id
_entity.type
_entity.pdbx_description
1 polymer ?
#
loop_
_entity_poly.entity_id
_entity_poly.type
_entity_poly.pdbx_seq_one_letter_code
_entity_poly.pdbx_strand_id
1 'polypeptide(L)'
;MSASPSTTPAPPQPAFSSNYSPAQGTADLAPLLKSNGGKWALIETGKGVERGFRFKTFKKTWEFMNLVAAECAVQKHHPEWSNVYNTTFIRWTTHSPPGLSEKDVLMARFCDEKAGECGEVVVEDDSKGGVGRELVDRVAVEGGDCCVPKGKGKSS
;
A
#
# COMPACT_ATOMS: atom_id res chain seq x y z
N MET A 1 40.29 -15.55 13.67
CA MET A 1 39.03 -15.57 12.91
C MET A 1 38.31 -14.27 13.21
N SER A 2 38.44 -13.26 12.36
CA SER A 2 37.74 -11.98 12.55
C SER A 2 36.31 -12.14 12.06
N ALA A 3 35.35 -12.10 12.98
CA ALA A 3 33.94 -12.02 12.62
C ALA A 3 33.64 -10.60 12.10
N SER A 4 33.17 -10.49 10.86
CA SER A 4 32.64 -9.24 10.32
C SER A 4 31.41 -8.83 11.14
N PRO A 5 31.27 -7.55 11.54
CA PRO A 5 30.08 -7.10 12.24
C PRO A 5 28.89 -7.15 11.27
N SER A 6 27.87 -7.91 11.65
CA SER A 6 26.56 -7.90 11.01
C SER A 6 25.89 -6.54 11.28
N THR A 7 25.97 -5.62 10.31
CA THR A 7 25.21 -4.37 10.34
C THR A 7 23.74 -4.69 10.06
N THR A 8 22.89 -4.62 11.08
CA THR A 8 21.44 -4.59 10.89
C THR A 8 21.08 -3.40 10.00
N PRO A 9 20.35 -3.60 8.88
CA PRO A 9 19.95 -2.49 8.03
C PRO A 9 19.05 -1.52 8.80
N ALA A 10 19.27 -0.23 8.57
CA ALA A 10 18.44 0.82 9.16
C ALA A 10 16.97 0.67 8.71
N PRO A 11 15.99 1.03 9.56
CA PRO A 11 14.59 0.98 9.17
C PRO A 11 14.32 1.92 7.99
N PRO A 12 13.42 1.54 7.06
CA PRO A 12 13.14 2.34 5.87
C PRO A 12 12.60 3.71 6.25
N GLN A 13 12.97 4.73 5.48
CA GLN A 13 12.57 6.13 5.68
C GLN A 13 11.63 6.57 4.56
N PRO A 14 10.58 7.38 4.83
CA PRO A 14 9.65 7.83 3.80
C PRO A 14 10.35 8.62 2.68
N ALA A 15 10.06 8.26 1.43
CA ALA A 15 10.52 8.95 0.23
C ALA A 15 9.30 9.52 -0.51
N PHE A 16 9.03 10.81 -0.27
CA PHE A 16 7.83 11.47 -0.80
C PHE A 16 7.98 11.85 -2.28
N SER A 17 6.85 11.83 -2.99
CA SER A 17 6.75 12.33 -4.36
C SER A 17 6.98 13.83 -4.40
N SER A 18 7.46 14.35 -5.54
CA SER A 18 7.84 15.76 -5.68
C SER A 18 6.68 16.75 -5.51
N ASN A 19 5.44 16.29 -5.61
CA ASN A 19 4.24 17.09 -5.40
C ASN A 19 3.71 17.01 -3.95
N TYR A 20 4.42 16.35 -3.04
CA TYR A 20 3.99 16.17 -1.66
C TYR A 20 5.07 16.64 -0.68
N SER A 21 4.76 17.66 0.11
CA SER A 21 5.70 18.27 1.06
C SER A 21 6.17 17.24 2.09
N PRO A 22 7.49 17.06 2.34
CA PRO A 22 7.98 16.11 3.33
C PRO A 22 7.45 16.34 4.74
N ALA A 23 7.24 17.60 5.14
CA ALA A 23 6.69 17.93 6.45
C ALA A 23 5.22 17.48 6.56
N GLN A 24 4.42 17.78 5.54
CA GLN A 24 3.02 17.37 5.47
C GLN A 24 2.90 15.85 5.38
N GLY A 25 3.65 15.23 4.47
CA GLY A 25 3.66 13.78 4.29
C GLY A 25 4.09 13.02 5.53
N THR A 26 5.06 13.52 6.29
CA THR A 26 5.44 12.92 7.58
C THR A 26 4.30 12.99 8.58
N ALA A 27 3.63 14.14 8.70
CA ALA A 27 2.51 14.32 9.61
C ALA A 27 1.30 13.44 9.25
N ASP A 28 0.97 13.34 7.97
CA ASP A 28 -0.19 12.56 7.50
C ASP A 28 0.06 11.06 7.56
N LEU A 29 1.30 10.63 7.32
CA LEU A 29 1.70 9.22 7.33
C LEU A 29 1.84 8.67 8.75
N ALA A 30 2.31 9.49 9.69
CA ALA A 30 2.63 9.07 11.05
C ALA A 30 1.53 8.22 11.74
N PRO A 31 0.23 8.57 11.70
CA PRO A 31 -0.81 7.77 12.34
C PRO A 31 -1.06 6.40 11.71
N LEU A 32 -0.68 6.19 10.45
CA LEU A 32 -0.89 4.94 9.73
C LEU A 32 0.17 3.88 10.08
N LEU A 33 1.37 4.32 10.44
CA LEU A 33 2.53 3.43 10.60
C LEU A 33 2.45 2.61 11.87
N LYS A 34 2.87 1.34 11.78
CA LYS A 34 2.99 0.43 12.94
C LYS A 34 3.84 1.00 14.08
N SER A 35 4.89 1.77 13.77
CA SER A 35 5.73 2.43 14.78
C SER A 35 4.98 3.40 15.68
N ASN A 36 3.79 3.84 15.25
CA ASN A 36 2.97 4.85 15.92
C ASN A 36 1.58 4.29 16.28
N GLY A 37 1.44 2.98 16.37
CA GLY A 37 0.17 2.30 16.72
C GLY A 37 -0.80 2.11 15.55
N GLY A 38 -0.41 2.51 14.34
CA GLY A 38 -1.15 2.17 13.12
C GLY A 38 -0.91 0.73 12.67
N LYS A 39 -1.34 0.40 11.45
CA LYS A 39 -1.31 -0.98 10.93
C LYS A 39 -0.55 -1.13 9.60
N TRP A 40 -0.12 -0.02 8.99
CA TRP A 40 0.62 0.01 7.75
C TRP A 40 2.14 -0.08 7.98
N ALA A 41 2.83 -0.74 7.06
CA ALA A 41 4.29 -0.75 7.01
C ALA A 41 4.77 0.10 5.83
N LEU A 42 5.89 0.78 6.01
CA LEU A 42 6.58 1.43 4.90
C LEU A 42 7.28 0.36 4.04
N ILE A 43 7.19 0.46 2.72
CA ILE A 43 7.93 -0.44 1.84
C ILE A 43 9.44 -0.14 1.94
N GLU A 44 10.28 -1.11 1.55
CA GLU A 44 11.74 -1.00 1.69
C GLU A 44 12.33 0.25 1.01
N THR A 45 11.78 0.64 -0.14
CA THR A 45 12.23 1.84 -0.88
C THR A 45 11.76 3.16 -0.27
N GLY A 46 10.86 3.12 0.73
CA GLY A 46 10.25 4.29 1.33
C GLY A 46 9.17 4.97 0.50
N LYS A 47 8.93 4.53 -0.74
CA LYS A 47 8.07 5.22 -1.73
C LYS A 47 6.60 4.83 -1.65
N GLY A 48 6.18 4.16 -0.59
CA GLY A 48 4.82 3.64 -0.46
C GLY A 48 4.59 2.92 0.85
N VAL A 49 3.36 2.50 1.06
CA VAL A 49 2.92 1.77 2.25
C VAL A 49 2.20 0.50 1.86
N GLU A 50 2.33 -0.53 2.69
CA GLU A 50 1.69 -1.82 2.47
C GLU A 50 1.07 -2.40 3.73
N ARG A 51 0.00 -3.16 3.54
CA ARG A 51 -0.74 -3.83 4.61
C ARG A 51 -1.54 -5.02 4.08
N GLY A 52 -1.67 -6.07 4.91
CA GLY A 52 -2.61 -7.16 4.71
C GLY A 52 -3.93 -6.94 5.47
N PHE A 53 -5.02 -7.33 4.84
CA PHE A 53 -6.38 -7.35 5.37
C PHE A 53 -6.92 -8.78 5.38
N ARG A 54 -7.66 -9.16 6.43
CA ARG A 54 -8.29 -10.47 6.52
C ARG A 54 -9.74 -10.34 6.94
N PHE A 55 -10.61 -11.18 6.38
CA PHE A 55 -12.03 -11.19 6.69
C PHE A 55 -12.52 -12.61 6.98
N LYS A 56 -13.77 -12.73 7.45
CA LYS A 56 -14.36 -14.04 7.78
C LYS A 56 -14.54 -14.97 6.57
N THR A 57 -14.79 -14.40 5.38
CA THR A 57 -15.13 -15.16 4.16
C THR A 57 -14.61 -14.44 2.92
N PHE A 58 -14.44 -15.17 1.81
CA PHE A 58 -14.13 -14.58 0.51
C PHE A 58 -15.15 -13.51 0.09
N LYS A 59 -16.44 -13.73 0.35
CA LYS A 59 -17.48 -12.74 0.01
C LYS A 59 -17.24 -11.41 0.72
N LYS A 60 -16.90 -11.44 2.02
CA LYS A 60 -16.60 -10.23 2.80
C LYS A 60 -15.34 -9.52 2.29
N THR A 61 -14.31 -10.29 1.94
CA THR A 61 -13.10 -9.76 1.31
C THR A 61 -13.41 -9.07 -0.02
N TRP A 62 -14.24 -9.69 -0.86
CA TRP A 62 -14.65 -9.12 -2.14
C TRP A 62 -15.53 -7.87 -1.98
N GLU A 63 -16.41 -7.83 -0.99
CA GLU A 63 -17.17 -6.62 -0.62
C GLU A 63 -16.23 -5.45 -0.30
N PHE A 64 -15.19 -5.68 0.51
CA PHE A 64 -14.15 -4.68 0.80
C PHE A 64 -13.41 -4.24 -0.46
N MET A 65 -12.95 -5.19 -1.28
CA MET A 65 -12.22 -4.89 -2.52
C MET A 65 -13.06 -4.06 -3.51
N ASN A 66 -14.36 -4.31 -3.61
CA ASN A 66 -15.26 -3.53 -4.46
C ASN A 66 -15.36 -2.07 -4.01
N LEU A 67 -15.41 -1.82 -2.69
CA LEU A 67 -15.42 -0.46 -2.15
C LEU A 67 -14.11 0.27 -2.47
N VAL A 68 -12.97 -0.40 -2.29
CA VAL A 68 -11.65 0.15 -2.66
C VAL A 68 -11.59 0.45 -4.16
N ALA A 69 -12.05 -0.48 -5.02
CA ALA A 69 -12.06 -0.28 -6.47
C ALA A 69 -12.92 0.91 -6.91
N ALA A 70 -14.08 1.12 -6.27
CA ALA A 70 -14.92 2.28 -6.54
C ALA A 70 -14.20 3.60 -6.21
N GLU A 71 -13.53 3.66 -5.06
CA GLU A 71 -12.78 4.85 -4.64
C GLU A 71 -11.54 5.10 -5.52
N CYS A 72 -10.87 4.03 -5.99
CA CYS A 72 -9.78 4.14 -6.96
C CYS A 72 -10.20 4.92 -8.22
N ALA A 73 -11.42 4.66 -8.71
CA ALA A 73 -11.96 5.34 -9.88
C ALA A 73 -12.20 6.84 -9.63
N VAL A 74 -12.62 7.21 -8.42
CA VAL A 74 -12.81 8.60 -7.99
C VAL A 74 -11.46 9.31 -7.88
N GLN A 75 -10.51 8.71 -7.17
CA GLN A 75 -9.19 9.30 -6.90
C GLN A 75 -8.23 9.23 -8.10
N LYS A 76 -8.56 8.41 -9.11
CA LYS A 76 -7.69 8.05 -10.24
C LYS A 76 -6.32 7.59 -9.72
N HIS A 77 -6.36 6.67 -8.78
CA HIS A 77 -5.19 6.12 -8.09
C HIS A 77 -5.48 4.66 -7.78
N HIS A 78 -4.57 3.76 -8.16
CA HIS A 78 -4.81 2.32 -8.10
C HIS A 78 -3.73 1.66 -7.24
N PRO A 79 -4.07 0.62 -6.47
CA PRO A 79 -3.09 -0.09 -5.66
C PRO A 79 -2.37 -1.14 -6.48
N GLU A 80 -1.23 -1.57 -5.97
CA GLU A 80 -0.73 -2.91 -6.21
C GLU A 80 -1.39 -3.83 -5.17
N TRP A 81 -2.10 -4.88 -5.60
CA TRP A 81 -2.77 -5.77 -4.65
C TRP A 81 -2.76 -7.23 -5.09
N SER A 82 -2.89 -8.13 -4.11
CA SER A 82 -3.14 -9.55 -4.34
C SER A 82 -4.24 -10.03 -3.41
N ASN A 83 -5.00 -11.03 -3.85
CA ASN A 83 -6.06 -11.62 -3.06
C ASN A 83 -5.97 -13.15 -3.07
N VAL A 84 -6.02 -13.74 -1.88
CA VAL A 84 -6.07 -15.19 -1.67
C VAL A 84 -7.19 -15.49 -0.68
N TYR A 85 -8.29 -16.04 -1.21
CA TYR A 85 -9.50 -16.35 -0.43
C TYR A 85 -9.96 -15.18 0.45
N ASN A 86 -9.77 -15.26 1.77
CA ASN A 86 -10.25 -14.27 2.71
C ASN A 86 -9.20 -13.23 3.13
N THR A 87 -8.06 -13.19 2.43
CA THR A 87 -6.95 -12.29 2.70
C THR A 87 -6.60 -11.48 1.46
N THR A 88 -6.51 -10.16 1.62
CA THR A 88 -6.06 -9.23 0.56
C THR A 88 -4.86 -8.46 1.06
N PHE A 89 -3.79 -8.43 0.27
CA PHE A 89 -2.65 -7.56 0.53
C PHE A 89 -2.72 -6.36 -0.41
N ILE A 90 -2.46 -5.17 0.12
CA ILE A 90 -2.53 -3.91 -0.61
C ILE A 90 -1.24 -3.14 -0.38
N ARG A 91 -0.66 -2.62 -1.46
CA ARG A 91 0.39 -1.61 -1.46
C ARG A 91 -0.06 -0.38 -2.24
N TRP A 92 0.14 0.78 -1.62
CA TRP A 92 -0.06 2.08 -2.24
C TRP A 92 1.29 2.72 -2.50
N THR A 93 1.52 3.11 -3.75
CA THR A 93 2.70 3.87 -4.19
C THR A 93 2.32 4.73 -5.40
N THR A 94 2.97 5.87 -5.57
CA THR A 94 2.77 6.72 -6.74
C THR A 94 3.93 6.56 -7.73
N HIS A 95 3.62 6.13 -8.95
CA HIS A 95 4.61 5.95 -10.01
C HIS A 95 5.01 7.27 -10.68
N SER A 96 4.11 8.26 -10.75
CA SER A 96 4.37 9.56 -11.40
C SER A 96 3.65 10.75 -10.73
N PRO A 97 4.37 11.76 -10.21
CA PRO A 97 5.81 11.74 -10.01
C PRO A 97 6.19 10.64 -9.00
N PRO A 98 7.37 10.00 -9.14
CA PRO A 98 7.71 8.84 -8.31
C PRO A 98 7.83 9.19 -6.83
N GLY A 99 7.23 8.39 -5.95
CA GLY A 99 7.35 8.51 -4.49
C GLY A 99 6.02 8.31 -3.76
N LEU A 100 6.03 8.38 -2.43
CA LEU A 100 4.81 8.35 -1.62
C LEU A 100 4.09 9.71 -1.76
N SER A 101 2.82 9.71 -2.18
CA SER A 101 2.02 10.93 -2.33
C SER A 101 0.84 11.00 -1.36
N GLU A 102 0.18 12.16 -1.31
CA GLU A 102 -1.05 12.35 -0.54
C GLU A 102 -2.13 11.31 -0.88
N LYS A 103 -2.21 10.87 -2.15
CA LYS A 103 -3.19 9.87 -2.58
C LYS A 103 -2.93 8.50 -1.95
N ASP A 104 -1.66 8.14 -1.73
CA ASP A 104 -1.30 6.89 -1.06
C ASP A 104 -1.82 6.90 0.39
N VAL A 105 -1.66 8.03 1.08
CA VAL A 105 -2.13 8.22 2.46
C VAL A 105 -3.65 8.24 2.53
N LEU A 106 -4.31 8.94 1.60
CA LEU A 106 -5.78 9.00 1.52
C LEU A 106 -6.37 7.61 1.31
N MET A 107 -5.85 6.86 0.33
CA MET A 107 -6.35 5.53 0.03
C MET A 107 -6.05 4.51 1.14
N ALA A 108 -4.92 4.64 1.83
CA ALA A 108 -4.61 3.83 3.01
C ALA A 108 -5.63 4.06 4.14
N ARG A 109 -5.99 5.33 4.43
CA ARG A 109 -7.03 5.68 5.42
C ARG A 109 -8.40 5.14 5.01
N PHE A 110 -8.76 5.29 3.74
CA PHE A 110 -10.02 4.75 3.21
C PHE A 110 -10.10 3.23 3.39
N CYS A 111 -9.01 2.51 3.12
CA CYS A 111 -8.95 1.07 3.35
C CYS A 111 -9.18 0.73 4.83
N ASP A 112 -8.58 1.46 5.77
CA ASP A 112 -8.77 1.22 7.21
C ASP A 112 -10.25 1.39 7.62
N GLU A 113 -10.90 2.44 7.13
CA GLU A 113 -12.33 2.70 7.38
C GLU A 113 -13.20 1.56 6.83
N LYS A 114 -13.07 1.26 5.52
CA LYS A 114 -13.91 0.22 4.88
C LYS A 114 -13.62 -1.18 5.42
N ALA A 115 -12.38 -1.46 5.84
CA ALA A 115 -12.04 -2.73 6.48
C ALA A 115 -12.78 -2.89 7.82
N GLY A 116 -12.88 -1.82 8.61
CA GLY A 116 -13.69 -1.80 9.84
C GLY A 116 -15.17 -2.08 9.57
N GLU A 117 -15.75 -1.41 8.59
CA GLU A 117 -17.15 -1.62 8.19
C GLU A 117 -17.43 -3.03 7.64
N CYS A 118 -16.45 -3.62 6.94
CA CYS A 118 -16.55 -4.97 6.39
C CYS A 118 -16.26 -6.07 7.42
N GLY A 119 -15.93 -5.71 8.67
CA GLY A 119 -15.66 -6.67 9.74
C GLY A 119 -14.32 -7.38 9.57
N GLU A 120 -13.24 -6.61 9.35
CA GLU A 120 -11.87 -7.10 9.40
C GLU A 120 -11.63 -7.95 10.65
N VAL A 121 -11.03 -9.14 10.48
CA VAL A 121 -10.59 -9.98 11.59
C VAL A 121 -9.12 -9.70 11.85
N VAL A 122 -8.82 -9.21 13.06
CA VAL A 122 -7.44 -9.01 13.50
C VAL A 122 -6.87 -10.37 13.89
N VAL A 123 -5.91 -10.85 13.13
CA VAL A 123 -5.08 -12.01 13.50
C VAL A 123 -3.77 -11.47 14.06
N GLU A 124 -3.42 -11.89 15.27
CA GLU A 124 -2.13 -11.57 15.86
C GLU A 124 -1.00 -12.27 15.07
N ASP A 125 -0.07 -11.45 14.58
CA ASP A 125 1.28 -11.75 14.11
C ASP A 125 1.51 -12.98 13.20
N ASP A 126 1.62 -12.73 11.88
CA ASP A 126 2.49 -13.54 11.00
C ASP A 126 3.67 -12.65 10.60
N SER A 127 4.66 -12.55 11.50
CA SER A 127 5.94 -11.84 11.29
C SER A 127 6.83 -12.41 10.16
N LYS A 128 6.28 -13.17 9.21
CA LYS A 128 6.97 -13.58 7.99
C LYS A 128 6.05 -13.36 6.79
N GLY A 129 6.57 -12.62 5.80
CA GLY A 129 5.88 -12.28 4.56
C GLY A 129 5.00 -13.41 4.06
N GLY A 130 3.69 -13.22 4.20
CA GLY A 130 2.71 -14.19 3.73
C GLY A 130 2.70 -14.25 2.20
N VAL A 131 2.21 -15.38 1.67
CA VAL A 131 2.10 -15.69 0.23
C VAL A 131 1.51 -14.52 -0.59
N GLY A 132 0.61 -13.73 0.00
CA GLY A 132 0.04 -12.55 -0.65
C GLY A 132 1.05 -11.45 -0.97
N ARG A 133 2.02 -11.17 -0.09
CA ARG A 133 3.07 -10.17 -0.33
C ARG A 133 4.00 -10.61 -1.47
N GLU A 134 4.43 -11.87 -1.44
CA GLU A 134 5.28 -12.45 -2.49
C GLU A 134 4.59 -12.38 -3.87
N LEU A 135 3.27 -12.61 -3.93
CA LEU A 135 2.52 -12.51 -5.18
C LEU A 135 2.47 -11.06 -5.71
N VAL A 136 2.33 -10.05 -4.85
CA VAL A 136 2.36 -8.64 -5.28
C VAL A 136 3.75 -8.26 -5.77
N ASP A 137 4.81 -8.65 -5.07
CA ASP A 137 6.18 -8.34 -5.48
C ASP A 137 6.48 -8.85 -6.89
N ARG A 138 5.93 -10.02 -7.26
CA ARG A 138 6.04 -10.55 -8.63
C ARG A 138 5.19 -9.79 -9.66
N VAL A 139 3.93 -9.52 -9.35
CA VAL A 139 2.99 -8.90 -10.31
C VAL A 139 3.28 -7.42 -10.53
N ALA A 140 3.75 -6.69 -9.52
CA ALA A 140 4.13 -5.27 -9.64
C ALA A 140 5.23 -5.06 -10.70
N VAL A 141 6.14 -6.03 -10.86
CA VAL A 141 7.20 -6.01 -11.89
C VAL A 141 6.62 -6.19 -13.29
N GLU A 142 5.53 -6.94 -13.44
CA GLU A 142 4.90 -7.25 -14.73
C GLU A 142 3.82 -6.24 -15.15
N GLY A 143 3.20 -5.54 -14.19
CA GLY A 143 2.01 -4.70 -14.40
C GLY A 143 2.24 -3.40 -15.20
N GLY A 144 3.47 -2.91 -15.30
CA GLY A 144 3.79 -1.67 -16.01
C GLY A 144 3.11 -0.42 -15.43
N ASP A 145 3.50 0.75 -15.97
CA ASP A 145 3.17 2.09 -15.47
C ASP A 145 1.66 2.41 -15.65
N CYS A 146 0.83 1.89 -14.74
CA CYS A 146 -0.63 2.05 -14.77
C CYS A 146 -1.11 3.51 -14.62
N CYS A 147 -0.20 4.43 -14.26
CA CYS A 147 -0.51 5.82 -13.89
C CYS A 147 -0.26 6.86 -14.99
N VAL A 148 0.09 6.46 -16.22
CA VAL A 148 0.26 7.42 -17.33
C VAL A 148 -1.09 8.08 -17.68
N PRO A 149 -1.20 9.43 -17.67
CA PRO A 149 -2.39 10.10 -18.17
C PRO A 149 -2.62 9.74 -19.64
N LYS A 150 -3.81 9.23 -19.99
CA LYS A 150 -4.18 9.05 -21.40
C LYS A 150 -4.07 10.40 -22.12
N GLY A 151 -3.06 10.55 -22.98
CA GLY A 151 -2.88 11.73 -23.81
C GLY A 151 -4.13 12.01 -24.63
N LYS A 152 -4.60 13.25 -24.64
CA LYS A 152 -5.65 13.68 -25.56
C LYS A 152 -5.20 13.35 -26.98
N GLY A 153 -5.94 12.47 -27.65
CA GLY A 153 -5.73 12.19 -29.07
C GLY A 153 -5.74 13.51 -29.83
N LYS A 154 -4.65 13.81 -30.54
CA LYS A 154 -4.68 14.82 -31.60
C LYS A 154 -5.64 14.28 -32.65
N SER A 155 -6.84 14.88 -32.72
CA SER A 155 -7.62 14.79 -33.95
C SER A 155 -6.81 15.48 -35.04
N SER A 156 -6.70 14.77 -36.16
CA SER A 156 -6.22 15.27 -37.45
C SER A 156 -6.93 16.55 -37.88
#